data_AF-A0A850MC97-F1
#
_entry.id   AF-A0A850MC97-F1
#
_cell.length_a   1.000
_cell.length_b   1.000
_cell.length_c   1.000
_cell.angle_alpha   90.00
_cell.angle_beta   90.00
_cell.angle_gamma   90.00
#
_symmetry.space_group_name_H-M   'P 1'
#
loop_
_entity.id
_entity.type
_entity.pdbx_description
1 polymer ?
#
loop_
_entity_poly.entity_id
_entity_poly.type
_entity_poly.pdbx_seq_one_letter_code
_entity_poly.pdbx_strand_id
1 'polypeptide(L)'
;EHGPYETESPDEVLIFKDFIGLYTGELPYGLGEANAEKDKLMPIISHLLTRAKAPVDNFIVGMTLKNMQKLTFNDFGTLFAEPTDYTKNITSIGLWKRESMHPKDMRYPDHLGEIKKLSFDVLKPLEVYSQGAINEIYVKVASWEFLKKLITGVMLYANAVGAVSALYAGIENEFDWSWPLDVLRNEQHSDLVSTKDVKGYIEKLAKYPMGLHPFLSRVYRRKKIMKQDPMYYFLQD
;
A
#
# COMPACT_ATOMS: atom_id res chain seq x y z
N GLU A 1 -10.24 -0.18 -2.32
CA GLU A 1 -11.38 0.31 -3.13
C GLU A 1 -12.62 0.29 -2.25
N HIS A 2 -13.70 1.00 -2.61
CA HIS A 2 -14.94 0.95 -1.82
C HIS A 2 -16.20 1.18 -2.67
N GLY A 3 -17.32 0.66 -2.17
CA GLY A 3 -18.62 0.57 -2.84
C GLY A 3 -19.24 -0.82 -2.64
N PRO A 4 -20.23 -1.21 -3.48
CA PRO A 4 -20.95 -0.33 -4.40
C PRO A 4 -21.88 0.62 -3.64
N TYR A 5 -21.99 1.85 -4.12
CA TYR A 5 -22.97 2.81 -3.63
C TYR A 5 -24.11 2.94 -4.64
N GLU A 6 -25.34 3.04 -4.13
CA GLU A 6 -26.51 3.35 -4.94
C GLU A 6 -26.39 4.75 -5.52
N THR A 7 -26.92 4.94 -6.73
CA THR A 7 -27.01 6.24 -7.41
C THR A 7 -28.47 6.60 -7.64
N GLU A 8 -28.73 7.81 -8.12
CA GLU A 8 -30.09 8.22 -8.54
C GLU A 8 -30.62 7.36 -9.70
N SER A 9 -29.72 6.76 -10.48
CA SER A 9 -30.05 5.79 -11.53
C SER A 9 -30.04 4.37 -10.94
N PRO A 10 -31.19 3.68 -10.85
CA PRO A 10 -31.28 2.38 -10.17
C PRO A 10 -30.54 1.24 -10.90
N ASP A 11 -30.11 1.46 -12.14
CA ASP A 11 -29.32 0.53 -12.94
C ASP A 11 -27.82 0.85 -12.96
N GLU A 12 -27.39 1.88 -12.21
CA GLU A 12 -26.00 2.26 -12.05
C GLU A 12 -25.54 2.17 -10.60
N VAL A 13 -24.30 1.71 -10.43
CA VAL A 13 -23.62 1.64 -9.14
C VAL A 13 -22.35 2.48 -9.19
N LEU A 14 -22.07 3.18 -8.10
CA LEU A 14 -20.86 3.97 -7.95
C LEU A 14 -19.80 3.19 -7.16
N ILE A 15 -18.59 3.14 -7.70
CA ILE A 15 -17.40 2.64 -7.00
C ILE A 15 -16.32 3.69 -6.96
N PHE A 16 -15.44 3.56 -5.96
CA PHE A 16 -14.25 4.39 -5.83
C PHE A 16 -12.99 3.53 -5.73
N LYS A 17 -11.97 3.93 -6.49
CA LYS A 17 -10.59 3.47 -6.32
C LYS A 17 -9.78 4.62 -5.74
N ASP A 18 -9.19 4.40 -4.57
CA ASP A 18 -8.35 5.38 -3.88
C ASP A 18 -6.89 4.91 -3.91
N PHE A 19 -6.00 5.79 -4.36
CA PHE A 19 -4.56 5.61 -4.37
C PHE A 19 -3.98 6.62 -3.38
N ILE A 20 -3.54 6.12 -2.22
CA ILE A 20 -3.05 6.95 -1.12
C ILE A 20 -1.53 6.88 -0.99
N GLY A 21 -0.92 7.98 -0.54
CA GLY A 21 0.52 8.02 -0.22
C GLY A 21 1.43 7.89 -1.44
N LEU A 22 1.01 8.41 -2.60
CA LEU A 22 1.85 8.49 -3.80
C LEU A 22 3.03 9.44 -3.53
N TYR A 23 4.23 9.05 -3.96
CA TYR A 23 5.44 9.81 -3.65
C TYR A 23 5.52 11.11 -4.46
N THR A 24 5.31 12.24 -3.82
CA THR A 24 5.37 13.59 -4.43
C THR A 24 6.78 14.21 -4.40
N GLY A 25 7.75 13.51 -3.83
CA GLY A 25 9.06 14.08 -3.49
C GLY A 25 9.20 14.45 -2.00
N GLU A 26 8.09 14.43 -1.27
CA GLU A 26 8.04 14.61 0.18
C GLU A 26 7.78 13.28 0.89
N LEU A 27 8.12 13.22 2.18
CA LEU A 27 7.80 12.06 2.99
C LEU A 27 6.29 12.01 3.23
N PRO A 28 5.68 10.80 3.35
CA PRO A 28 4.30 10.69 3.78
C PRO A 28 4.05 11.48 5.06
N TYR A 29 2.92 12.15 5.12
CA TYR A 29 2.50 12.96 6.27
C TYR A 29 2.55 12.14 7.57
N GLY A 30 3.06 12.74 8.66
CA GLY A 30 3.32 12.06 9.95
C GLY A 30 4.71 11.40 10.07
N LEU A 31 5.33 10.95 8.97
CA LEU A 31 6.70 10.39 9.02
C LEU A 31 7.79 11.47 9.06
N GLY A 32 7.52 12.66 8.51
CA GLY A 32 8.44 13.81 8.62
C GLY A 32 8.36 14.52 9.97
N GLU A 33 7.29 14.29 10.74
CA GLU A 33 7.04 14.90 12.06
C GLU A 33 7.45 13.99 13.22
N ALA A 34 7.52 12.69 12.98
CA ALA A 34 8.22 11.78 13.89
C ALA A 34 9.66 12.28 14.00
N ASN A 35 10.11 12.62 15.21
CA ASN A 35 11.49 13.02 15.54
C ASN A 35 12.55 11.94 15.19
N ALA A 36 12.19 10.91 14.43
CA ALA A 36 13.11 10.00 13.81
C ALA A 36 13.93 10.76 12.77
N GLU A 37 15.24 10.84 13.01
CA GLU A 37 16.20 11.36 12.04
C GLU A 37 15.89 10.76 10.66
N LYS A 38 15.78 11.61 9.64
CA LYS A 38 15.46 11.21 8.27
C LYS A 38 16.25 9.97 7.84
N ASP A 39 17.53 9.91 8.18
CA ASP A 39 18.44 8.80 7.87
C ASP A 39 18.05 7.46 8.53
N LYS A 40 17.34 7.48 9.65
CA LYS A 40 16.76 6.27 10.29
C LYS A 40 15.47 5.83 9.58
N LEU A 41 14.68 6.75 9.04
CA LEU A 41 13.48 6.39 8.27
C LEU A 41 13.83 5.96 6.85
N MET A 42 14.87 6.54 6.24
CA MET A 42 15.25 6.31 4.84
C MET A 42 15.28 4.84 4.40
N PRO A 43 15.84 3.87 5.16
CA PRO A 43 15.83 2.48 4.74
C PRO A 43 14.43 1.86 4.76
N ILE A 44 13.57 2.30 5.69
CA ILE A 44 12.18 1.85 5.87
C ILE A 44 11.33 2.28 4.68
N ILE A 45 11.40 3.56 4.33
CA ILE A 45 10.59 4.14 3.25
C ILE A 45 11.28 4.07 1.88
N SER A 46 12.46 3.46 1.79
CA SER A 46 13.25 3.44 0.55
C SER A 46 12.49 2.83 -0.63
N HIS A 47 11.53 1.94 -0.37
CA HIS A 47 10.68 1.34 -1.40
C HIS A 47 9.63 2.30 -1.97
N LEU A 48 9.36 3.43 -1.29
CA LEU A 48 8.47 4.51 -1.74
C LEU A 48 9.23 5.58 -2.53
N LEU A 49 10.54 5.71 -2.31
CA LEU A 49 11.36 6.78 -2.89
C LEU A 49 11.76 6.46 -4.33
N THR A 50 11.23 7.26 -5.27
CA THR A 50 11.50 7.21 -6.72
C THR A 50 11.96 8.58 -7.22
N ARG A 51 12.67 8.64 -8.35
CA ARG A 51 12.97 9.94 -9.00
C ARG A 51 11.73 10.49 -9.68
N ALA A 52 10.88 9.61 -10.22
CA ALA A 52 9.55 9.97 -10.67
C ALA A 52 8.71 10.48 -9.48
N LYS A 53 8.08 11.65 -9.62
CA LYS A 53 7.23 12.26 -8.60
C LYS A 53 5.78 12.26 -9.06
N ALA A 54 4.88 11.89 -8.16
CA ALA A 54 3.45 11.98 -8.41
C ALA A 54 3.00 13.46 -8.41
N PRO A 55 2.05 13.84 -9.28
CA PRO A 55 1.49 15.20 -9.29
C PRO A 55 0.60 15.48 -8.07
N VAL A 56 0.11 14.42 -7.40
CA VAL A 56 -0.69 14.46 -6.18
C VAL A 56 -0.29 13.29 -5.28
N ASP A 57 -0.44 13.49 -3.98
CA ASP A 57 -0.17 12.53 -2.91
C ASP A 57 -1.30 11.50 -2.73
N ASN A 58 -2.54 11.93 -2.96
CA ASN A 58 -3.71 11.05 -2.97
C ASN A 58 -4.50 11.27 -4.26
N PHE A 59 -4.95 10.19 -4.88
CA PHE A 59 -5.70 10.20 -6.14
C PHE A 59 -6.88 9.24 -6.05
N ILE A 60 -8.09 9.78 -6.25
CA ILE A 60 -9.34 9.04 -6.16
C ILE A 60 -10.01 9.04 -7.54
N VAL A 61 -10.36 7.86 -8.03
CA VAL A 61 -11.16 7.65 -9.23
C VAL A 61 -12.52 7.12 -8.82
N GLY A 62 -13.57 7.91 -9.04
CA GLY A 62 -14.95 7.44 -8.93
C GLY A 62 -15.46 7.03 -10.31
N MET A 63 -16.16 5.90 -10.38
CA MET A 63 -16.71 5.37 -11.62
C MET A 63 -18.13 4.90 -11.39
N THR A 64 -19.06 5.29 -12.26
CA THR A 64 -20.38 4.65 -12.33
C THR A 64 -20.30 3.47 -13.30
N LEU A 65 -20.86 2.34 -12.89
CA LEU A 65 -20.90 1.10 -13.66
C LEU A 65 -22.34 0.69 -13.93
N LYS A 66 -22.61 0.20 -15.14
CA LYS A 66 -23.91 -0.32 -15.57
C LYS A 66 -23.78 -1.74 -16.12
N ASN A 67 -24.86 -2.52 -16.05
CA ASN A 67 -24.91 -3.90 -16.58
C ASN A 67 -23.85 -4.84 -15.96
N MET A 68 -23.56 -4.66 -14.68
CA MET A 68 -22.70 -5.57 -13.91
C MET A 68 -23.50 -6.82 -13.51
N GLN A 69 -22.97 -8.01 -13.76
CA GLN A 69 -23.58 -9.27 -13.30
C GLN A 69 -23.37 -9.48 -11.80
N LYS A 70 -22.17 -9.11 -11.34
CA LYS A 70 -21.79 -9.19 -9.94
C LYS A 70 -20.79 -8.09 -9.60
N LEU A 71 -20.94 -7.51 -8.42
CA LEU A 71 -20.02 -6.54 -7.87
C LEU A 71 -20.00 -6.70 -6.35
N THR A 72 -18.89 -7.20 -5.80
CA THR A 72 -18.76 -7.51 -4.38
C THR A 72 -17.40 -7.08 -3.86
N PHE A 73 -17.31 -6.72 -2.58
CA PHE A 73 -16.04 -6.40 -1.91
C PHE A 73 -15.76 -7.42 -0.82
N ASN A 74 -14.48 -7.70 -0.56
CA ASN A 74 -14.09 -8.42 0.66
C ASN A 74 -13.85 -7.43 1.83
N ASP A 75 -13.54 -8.00 3.00
CA ASP A 75 -13.26 -7.25 4.23
C ASP A 75 -12.04 -6.30 4.13
N PHE A 76 -11.21 -6.45 3.10
CA PHE A 76 -10.03 -5.62 2.85
C PHE A 76 -10.28 -4.54 1.77
N GLY A 77 -11.50 -4.44 1.24
CA GLY A 77 -11.86 -3.45 0.22
C GLY A 77 -11.32 -3.78 -1.19
N THR A 78 -11.09 -5.06 -1.49
CA THR A 78 -10.81 -5.54 -2.85
C THR A 78 -12.11 -5.77 -3.61
N LEU A 79 -12.22 -5.21 -4.83
CA LEU A 79 -13.38 -5.39 -5.69
C LEU A 79 -13.32 -6.70 -6.49
N PHE A 80 -14.39 -7.49 -6.43
CA PHE A 80 -14.65 -8.62 -7.32
C PHE A 80 -15.82 -8.28 -8.24
N ALA A 81 -15.55 -8.23 -9.54
CA ALA A 81 -16.50 -7.83 -10.57
C ALA A 81 -16.72 -8.93 -11.62
N GLU A 82 -17.96 -9.05 -12.10
CA GLU A 82 -18.33 -9.84 -13.28
C GLU A 82 -19.08 -8.94 -14.26
N PRO A 83 -18.51 -8.65 -15.46
CA PRO A 83 -17.21 -9.12 -15.96
C PRO A 83 -16.01 -8.57 -15.18
N THR A 84 -14.90 -9.32 -15.17
CA THR A 84 -13.64 -8.89 -14.53
C THR A 84 -13.06 -7.66 -15.22
N ASP A 85 -13.12 -7.61 -16.56
CA ASP A 85 -12.88 -6.38 -17.32
C ASP A 85 -14.21 -5.66 -17.54
N TYR A 86 -14.50 -4.70 -16.67
CA TYR A 86 -15.69 -3.86 -16.71
C TYR A 86 -15.46 -2.52 -17.42
N THR A 87 -14.40 -2.37 -18.21
CA THR A 87 -14.09 -1.11 -18.91
C THR A 87 -15.25 -0.64 -19.78
N LYS A 88 -15.95 -1.58 -20.44
CA LYS A 88 -17.11 -1.28 -21.31
C LYS A 88 -18.40 -0.98 -20.52
N ASN A 89 -18.39 -1.21 -19.22
CA ASN A 89 -19.51 -0.99 -18.32
C ASN A 89 -19.45 0.36 -17.60
N ILE A 90 -18.33 1.10 -17.73
CA ILE A 90 -18.17 2.43 -17.15
C ILE A 90 -19.04 3.43 -17.92
N THR A 91 -19.93 4.13 -17.22
CA THR A 91 -20.81 5.16 -17.80
C THR A 91 -20.35 6.57 -17.49
N SER A 92 -19.67 6.80 -16.36
CA SER A 92 -19.06 8.08 -16.02
C SER A 92 -17.83 7.91 -15.14
N ILE A 93 -16.95 8.91 -15.16
CA ILE A 93 -15.73 8.96 -14.34
C ILE A 93 -15.61 10.35 -13.71
N GLY A 94 -15.22 10.38 -12.45
CA GLY A 94 -14.78 11.60 -11.77
C GLY A 94 -13.43 11.39 -11.08
N LEU A 95 -12.66 12.46 -10.95
CA LEU A 95 -11.34 12.46 -10.33
C LEU A 95 -11.30 13.42 -9.15
N TRP A 96 -10.72 12.99 -8.05
CA TRP A 96 -10.53 13.80 -6.85
C TRP A 96 -9.16 13.54 -6.22
N LYS A 97 -8.74 14.47 -5.36
CA LYS A 97 -7.72 14.24 -4.33
C LYS A 97 -8.32 14.50 -2.96
N ARG A 98 -7.83 13.80 -1.96
CA ARG A 98 -8.04 14.13 -0.55
C ARG A 98 -6.76 14.75 0.00
N GLU A 99 -6.87 15.81 0.78
CA GLU A 99 -5.72 16.33 1.51
C GLU A 99 -5.13 15.27 2.45
N SER A 100 -3.80 15.17 2.48
CA SER A 100 -3.14 14.32 3.46
C SER A 100 -3.47 14.79 4.87
N MET A 101 -3.74 13.83 5.73
CA MET A 101 -4.15 14.07 7.12
C MET A 101 -3.46 13.08 8.04
N HIS A 102 -3.32 13.43 9.32
CA HIS A 102 -2.74 12.50 10.27
C HIS A 102 -3.74 11.35 10.48
N PRO A 103 -3.29 10.07 10.55
CA PRO A 103 -4.22 8.97 10.80
C PRO A 103 -5.01 9.12 12.12
N LYS A 104 -4.42 9.77 13.13
CA LYS A 104 -5.10 10.11 14.40
C LYS A 104 -6.35 10.97 14.18
N ASP A 105 -6.33 11.82 13.16
CA ASP A 105 -7.40 12.78 12.82
C ASP A 105 -8.55 12.08 12.10
N MET A 106 -8.32 10.91 11.48
CA MET A 106 -9.38 10.10 10.85
C MET A 106 -10.44 9.62 11.84
N ARG A 107 -10.16 9.66 13.14
CA ARG A 107 -11.11 9.34 14.21
C ARG A 107 -12.13 10.46 14.47
N TYR A 108 -11.86 11.66 13.96
CA TYR A 108 -12.68 12.85 14.17
C TYR A 108 -13.30 13.29 12.84
N PRO A 109 -14.62 13.11 12.64
CA PRO A 109 -15.29 13.40 11.36
C PRO A 109 -15.15 14.84 10.87
N ASP A 110 -15.00 15.80 11.78
CA ASP A 110 -14.78 17.22 11.56
C ASP A 110 -13.35 17.58 11.15
N HIS A 111 -12.41 16.64 11.30
CA HIS A 111 -11.02 16.78 10.87
C HIS A 111 -10.72 16.04 9.58
N LEU A 112 -11.72 15.47 8.90
CA LEU A 112 -11.54 14.81 7.61
C LEU A 112 -11.03 15.82 6.56
N GLY A 113 -9.87 15.52 5.95
CA GLY A 113 -9.21 16.41 5.00
C GLY A 113 -10.09 16.76 3.79
N GLU A 114 -9.84 17.93 3.19
CA GLU A 114 -10.68 18.44 2.10
C GLU A 114 -10.61 17.53 0.85
N ILE A 115 -11.75 17.28 0.21
CA ILE A 115 -11.83 16.59 -1.07
C ILE A 115 -11.90 17.62 -2.20
N LYS A 116 -10.88 17.63 -3.07
CA LYS A 116 -10.78 18.56 -4.20
C LYS A 116 -10.95 17.82 -5.52
N LYS A 117 -11.77 18.36 -6.41
CA LYS A 117 -11.91 17.83 -7.78
C LYS A 117 -10.61 18.02 -8.55
N LEU A 118 -10.25 17.04 -9.38
CA LEU A 118 -9.11 17.10 -10.29
C LEU A 118 -9.58 17.17 -11.74
N SER A 119 -8.79 17.84 -12.59
CA SER A 119 -8.92 17.76 -14.05
C SER A 119 -8.40 16.42 -14.55
N PHE A 120 -8.95 15.92 -15.67
CA PHE A 120 -8.43 14.76 -16.39
C PHE A 120 -6.99 14.97 -16.92
N ASP A 121 -6.51 16.22 -17.01
CA ASP A 121 -5.13 16.53 -17.36
C ASP A 121 -4.11 15.90 -16.40
N VAL A 122 -4.52 15.55 -15.17
CA VAL A 122 -3.67 14.88 -14.17
C VAL A 122 -3.30 13.44 -14.57
N LEU A 123 -4.08 12.80 -15.45
CA LEU A 123 -3.88 11.39 -15.82
C LEU A 123 -2.55 11.18 -16.55
N LYS A 124 -2.16 12.09 -17.43
CA LYS A 124 -0.90 11.96 -18.19
C LYS A 124 0.35 12.08 -17.31
N PRO A 125 0.46 13.08 -16.41
CA PRO A 125 1.51 13.10 -15.39
C PRO A 125 1.49 11.87 -14.47
N LEU A 126 0.31 11.35 -14.09
CA LEU A 126 0.19 10.13 -13.30
C LEU A 126 0.69 8.89 -14.04
N GLU A 127 0.42 8.78 -15.34
CA GLU A 127 0.94 7.69 -16.20
C GLU A 127 2.48 7.73 -16.28
N VAL A 128 3.04 8.93 -16.49
CA VAL A 128 4.51 9.12 -16.49
C VAL A 128 5.11 8.73 -15.13
N TYR A 129 4.47 9.17 -14.04
CA TYR A 129 4.87 8.79 -12.69
C TYR A 129 4.80 7.27 -12.49
N SER A 130 3.68 6.62 -12.83
CA SER A 130 3.47 5.20 -12.57
C SER A 130 4.49 4.35 -13.32
N GLN A 131 4.75 4.66 -14.60
CA GLN A 131 5.74 3.94 -15.40
C GLN A 131 7.17 4.15 -14.87
N GLY A 132 7.50 5.37 -14.46
CA GLY A 132 8.81 5.68 -13.86
C GLY A 132 9.00 5.00 -12.51
N ALA A 133 8.01 5.11 -11.63
CA ALA A 133 8.02 4.52 -10.30
C ALA A 133 8.09 2.98 -10.36
N ILE A 134 7.31 2.34 -11.23
CA ILE A 134 7.36 0.88 -11.43
C ILE A 134 8.75 0.44 -11.87
N ASN A 135 9.34 1.11 -12.87
CA ASN A 135 10.67 0.76 -13.38
C ASN A 135 11.73 0.90 -12.28
N GLU A 136 11.68 1.98 -11.50
CA GLU A 136 12.65 2.24 -10.44
C GLU A 136 12.49 1.29 -9.27
N ILE A 137 11.26 1.12 -8.75
CA ILE A 137 10.98 0.23 -7.61
C ILE A 137 11.29 -1.20 -8.00
N TYR A 138 10.89 -1.65 -9.19
CA TYR A 138 11.17 -3.02 -9.64
C TYR A 138 12.68 -3.28 -9.74
N VAL A 139 13.44 -2.42 -10.42
CA VAL A 139 14.90 -2.59 -10.54
C VAL A 139 15.58 -2.51 -9.17
N LYS A 140 15.17 -1.55 -8.34
CA LYS A 140 15.71 -1.35 -6.98
C LYS A 140 15.45 -2.57 -6.11
N VAL A 141 14.21 -3.03 -6.01
CA VAL A 141 13.85 -4.20 -5.21
C VAL A 141 14.47 -5.47 -5.78
N ALA A 142 14.51 -5.65 -7.11
CA ALA A 142 15.14 -6.82 -7.73
C ALA A 142 16.63 -6.95 -7.36
N SER A 143 17.36 -5.83 -7.28
CA SER A 143 18.78 -5.78 -6.90
C SER A 143 19.05 -6.10 -5.43
N TRP A 144 18.04 -6.07 -4.56
CA TRP A 144 18.26 -6.31 -3.13
C TRP A 144 18.58 -7.78 -2.84
N GLU A 145 19.49 -7.99 -1.90
CA GLU A 145 19.75 -9.31 -1.35
C GLU A 145 18.52 -9.85 -0.61
N PHE A 146 18.42 -11.17 -0.53
CA PHE A 146 17.27 -11.88 0.01
C PHE A 146 16.86 -11.40 1.41
N LEU A 147 17.82 -11.23 2.32
CA LEU A 147 17.57 -10.78 3.68
C LEU A 147 16.90 -9.40 3.71
N LYS A 148 17.34 -8.48 2.84
CA LYS A 148 16.78 -7.13 2.74
C LYS A 148 15.36 -7.14 2.20
N LYS A 149 15.05 -7.98 1.20
CA LYS A 149 13.69 -8.19 0.68
C LYS A 149 12.76 -8.74 1.77
N LEU A 150 13.21 -9.76 2.49
CA LEU A 150 12.44 -10.41 3.56
C LEU A 150 12.13 -9.42 4.69
N ILE A 151 13.15 -8.71 5.19
CA ILE A 151 12.97 -7.71 6.25
C ILE A 151 12.08 -6.57 5.80
N THR A 152 12.19 -6.10 4.54
CA THR A 152 11.27 -5.07 4.03
C THR A 152 9.82 -5.56 4.01
N GLY A 153 9.58 -6.82 3.64
CA GLY A 153 8.24 -7.42 3.68
C GLY A 153 7.71 -7.57 5.11
N VAL A 154 8.54 -8.03 6.04
CA VAL A 154 8.20 -8.12 7.48
C VAL A 154 7.90 -6.74 8.04
N MET A 155 8.72 -5.74 7.71
CA MET A 155 8.53 -4.35 8.09
C MET A 155 7.25 -3.78 7.49
N LEU A 156 6.99 -3.96 6.19
CA LEU A 156 5.74 -3.52 5.58
C LEU A 156 4.53 -4.14 6.26
N TYR A 157 4.59 -5.40 6.67
CA TYR A 157 3.46 -6.04 7.35
C TYR A 157 3.34 -5.62 8.82
N ALA A 158 4.39 -5.82 9.60
CA ALA A 158 4.40 -5.58 11.05
C ALA A 158 4.42 -4.09 11.37
N ASN A 159 5.20 -3.29 10.64
CA ASN A 159 5.16 -1.84 10.79
C ASN A 159 3.96 -1.24 10.07
N ALA A 160 3.35 -1.74 8.99
CA ALA A 160 2.09 -1.10 8.57
C ALA A 160 0.97 -1.35 9.59
N VAL A 161 0.84 -2.56 10.13
CA VAL A 161 -0.17 -2.86 11.16
C VAL A 161 0.14 -2.14 12.47
N GLY A 162 1.40 -2.15 12.90
CA GLY A 162 1.89 -1.46 14.10
C GLY A 162 1.87 0.06 13.96
N ALA A 163 2.28 0.60 12.81
CA ALA A 163 2.20 2.02 12.44
C ALA A 163 0.78 2.51 12.50
N VAL A 164 -0.11 1.81 11.80
CA VAL A 164 -1.52 2.19 11.74
C VAL A 164 -2.06 2.16 13.16
N SER A 165 -1.80 1.12 13.94
CA SER A 165 -2.26 1.06 15.33
C SER A 165 -1.67 2.18 16.22
N ALA A 166 -0.37 2.47 16.10
CA ALA A 166 0.32 3.51 16.87
C ALA A 166 -0.12 4.93 16.47
N LEU A 167 -0.22 5.20 15.17
CA LEU A 167 -0.69 6.47 14.60
C LEU A 167 -2.17 6.71 14.92
N TYR A 168 -3.00 5.66 14.88
CA TYR A 168 -4.39 5.75 15.32
C TYR A 168 -4.50 5.89 16.84
N ALA A 169 -3.55 5.40 17.62
CA ALA A 169 -3.53 5.60 19.08
C ALA A 169 -2.90 6.95 19.48
N GLY A 170 -2.16 7.63 18.60
CA GLY A 170 -1.43 8.86 18.90
C GLY A 170 -0.13 8.63 19.68
N ILE A 171 0.45 7.43 19.55
CA ILE A 171 1.67 6.99 20.25
C ILE A 171 2.81 6.72 19.27
N GLU A 172 2.76 7.28 18.07
CA GLU A 172 3.76 7.06 17.01
C GLU A 172 5.19 7.41 17.43
N ASN A 173 5.36 8.34 18.37
CA ASN A 173 6.65 8.73 18.93
C ASN A 173 7.19 7.71 19.97
N GLU A 174 6.32 6.85 20.50
CA GLU A 174 6.68 5.76 21.43
C GLU A 174 6.95 4.43 20.69
N PHE A 175 6.52 4.33 19.44
CA PHE A 175 6.77 3.15 18.61
C PHE A 175 8.23 3.15 18.12
N ASP A 176 8.98 2.10 18.46
CA ASP A 176 10.33 1.93 17.95
C ASP A 176 10.30 1.52 16.48
N TRP A 177 10.55 2.46 15.59
CA TRP A 177 10.58 2.22 14.13
C TRP A 177 11.87 1.54 13.66
N SER A 178 12.93 1.55 14.47
CA SER A 178 14.28 1.07 14.11
C SER A 178 14.46 -0.44 14.21
N TRP A 179 13.59 -1.16 14.92
CA TRP A 179 13.77 -2.60 15.15
C TRP A 179 14.10 -3.46 13.91
N PRO A 180 13.55 -3.23 12.68
CA PRO A 180 13.91 -4.02 11.51
C PRO A 180 15.32 -3.66 10.99
N LEU A 181 15.76 -2.42 11.22
CA LEU A 181 17.11 -1.95 10.88
C LEU A 181 18.14 -2.54 11.82
N ASP A 182 17.79 -2.67 13.09
CA ASP A 182 18.65 -3.29 14.10
C ASP A 182 18.92 -4.74 13.74
N VAL A 183 17.91 -5.46 13.25
CA VAL A 183 18.08 -6.82 12.71
C VAL A 183 19.01 -6.84 11.50
N LEU A 184 18.92 -5.85 10.59
CA LEU A 184 19.83 -5.74 9.44
C LEU A 184 21.27 -5.37 9.85
N ARG A 185 21.42 -4.58 10.91
CA ARG A 185 22.72 -4.10 11.43
C ARG A 185 23.33 -5.05 12.47
N ASN A 186 22.59 -6.08 12.88
CA ASN A 186 22.94 -6.96 13.98
C ASN A 186 23.12 -6.21 15.31
N GLU A 187 22.32 -5.18 15.52
CA GLU A 187 22.24 -4.39 16.75
C GLU A 187 20.98 -4.80 17.52
N GLN A 188 20.92 -4.51 18.82
CA GLN A 188 19.73 -4.72 19.63
C GLN A 188 19.47 -3.45 20.44
N HIS A 189 18.44 -2.70 20.05
CA HIS A 189 18.05 -1.44 20.68
C HIS A 189 16.71 -1.52 21.42
N SER A 190 16.01 -2.64 21.33
CA SER A 190 14.75 -2.89 22.02
C SER A 190 14.77 -4.20 22.81
N ASP A 191 14.26 -4.14 24.04
CA ASP A 191 14.00 -5.33 24.88
C ASP A 191 12.74 -6.08 24.45
N LEU A 192 11.90 -5.47 23.59
CA LEU A 192 10.64 -6.05 23.11
C LEU A 192 10.84 -7.09 22.01
N VAL A 193 11.92 -6.98 21.22
CA VAL A 193 12.20 -7.88 20.09
C VAL A 193 13.68 -8.25 20.06
N SER A 194 13.99 -9.51 20.35
CA SER A 194 15.34 -10.05 20.31
C SER A 194 15.80 -10.30 18.87
N THR A 195 16.94 -9.70 18.48
CA THR A 195 17.57 -9.89 17.17
C THR A 195 17.87 -11.37 16.89
N LYS A 196 18.14 -12.15 17.94
CA LYS A 196 18.31 -13.61 17.88
C LYS A 196 17.02 -14.34 17.50
N ASP A 197 15.89 -13.93 18.05
CA ASP A 197 14.60 -14.57 17.77
C ASP A 197 14.14 -14.28 16.34
N VAL A 198 14.35 -13.05 15.87
CA VAL A 198 14.06 -12.68 14.47
C VAL A 198 14.94 -13.47 13.50
N LYS A 199 16.25 -13.59 13.77
CA LYS A 199 17.15 -14.45 12.96
C LYS A 199 16.69 -15.91 12.94
N GLY A 200 16.26 -16.44 14.08
CA GLY A 200 15.67 -17.78 14.16
C GLY A 200 14.41 -17.94 13.31
N TYR A 201 13.58 -16.90 13.19
CA TYR A 201 12.45 -16.89 12.24
C TYR A 201 12.92 -16.84 10.79
N ILE A 202 13.94 -16.04 10.45
CA ILE A 202 14.50 -15.95 9.10
C ILE A 202 15.07 -17.30 8.64
N GLU A 203 15.84 -17.97 9.48
CA GLU A 203 16.35 -19.32 9.21
C GLU A 203 15.21 -20.33 8.99
N LYS A 204 14.14 -20.24 9.80
CA LYS A 204 12.93 -21.03 9.61
C LYS A 204 12.18 -20.68 8.33
N LEU A 205 12.33 -19.49 7.77
CA LEU A 205 11.70 -19.08 6.49
C LEU A 205 12.56 -19.43 5.27
N ALA A 206 13.89 -19.49 5.43
CA ALA A 206 14.82 -19.91 4.39
C ALA A 206 14.57 -21.34 3.88
N LYS A 207 13.90 -22.19 4.68
CA LYS A 207 13.52 -23.56 4.30
C LYS A 207 12.40 -23.65 3.25
N TYR A 208 11.68 -22.56 2.99
CA TYR A 208 10.66 -22.53 1.93
C TYR A 208 11.32 -22.39 0.56
N PRO A 209 10.78 -22.99 -0.51
CA PRO A 209 11.47 -23.15 -1.80
C PRO A 209 11.83 -21.85 -2.55
N MET A 210 11.50 -20.69 -1.98
CA MET A 210 11.92 -19.35 -2.45
C MET A 210 12.40 -18.44 -1.29
N GLY A 211 12.57 -18.97 -0.09
CA GLY A 211 12.90 -18.22 1.13
C GLY A 211 11.81 -17.27 1.63
N LEU A 212 10.62 -17.28 1.04
CA LEU A 212 9.56 -16.33 1.39
C LEU A 212 8.66 -16.86 2.50
N HIS A 213 8.08 -15.94 3.30
CA HIS A 213 6.98 -16.26 4.20
C HIS A 213 5.88 -17.03 3.42
N PRO A 214 5.22 -18.05 4.00
CA PRO A 214 4.22 -18.85 3.29
C PRO A 214 3.14 -18.03 2.60
N PHE A 215 2.77 -16.87 3.15
CA PHE A 215 1.90 -15.88 2.52
C PHE A 215 2.50 -15.31 1.22
N LEU A 216 3.72 -14.76 1.28
CA LEU A 216 4.41 -14.20 0.11
C LEU A 216 4.80 -15.26 -0.92
N SER A 217 5.10 -16.49 -0.50
CA SER A 217 5.43 -17.59 -1.41
C SER A 217 4.32 -17.90 -2.41
N ARG A 218 3.07 -17.53 -2.09
CA ARG A 218 1.89 -17.68 -2.96
C ARG A 218 1.93 -16.74 -4.17
N VAL A 219 2.56 -15.57 -4.02
CA VAL A 219 2.67 -14.52 -5.04
C VAL A 219 3.69 -14.84 -6.13
N TYR A 220 4.64 -15.73 -5.82
CA TYR A 220 5.75 -16.08 -6.71
C TYR A 220 5.68 -17.52 -7.23
N ARG A 221 4.54 -18.21 -7.06
CA ARG A 221 4.35 -19.56 -7.61
C ARG A 221 4.29 -19.50 -9.14
N ARG A 222 4.51 -20.64 -9.79
CA ARG A 222 4.27 -20.74 -11.24
C ARG A 222 2.80 -20.36 -11.54
N LYS A 223 2.59 -19.56 -12.59
CA LYS A 223 1.29 -18.95 -12.98
C LYS A 223 0.10 -19.94 -12.96
N LYS A 224 0.34 -21.21 -13.30
CA LYS A 224 -0.66 -22.29 -13.27
C LYS A 224 -1.19 -22.61 -11.87
N ILE A 225 -0.31 -22.60 -10.86
CA ILE A 225 -0.66 -22.89 -9.44
C ILE A 225 -1.23 -21.64 -8.77
N MET A 226 -0.70 -20.46 -9.13
CA MET A 226 -1.24 -19.17 -8.68
C MET A 226 -2.71 -19.00 -9.03
N LYS A 227 -3.14 -19.32 -10.25
CA LYS A 227 -4.55 -19.30 -10.69
C LYS A 227 -5.53 -20.19 -9.89
N GLN A 228 -5.02 -21.01 -8.98
CA GLN A 228 -5.82 -21.86 -8.09
C GLN A 228 -5.78 -21.38 -6.64
N ASP A 229 -4.94 -20.39 -6.32
CA ASP A 229 -4.81 -19.79 -5.00
C ASP A 229 -5.76 -18.58 -4.92
N PRO A 230 -6.74 -18.57 -4.00
CA PRO A 230 -7.67 -17.43 -3.84
C PRO A 230 -6.95 -16.09 -3.64
N MET A 231 -5.74 -16.13 -3.09
CA MET A 231 -4.91 -14.95 -2.84
C MET A 231 -4.23 -14.40 -4.10
N TYR A 232 -4.10 -15.19 -5.18
CA TYR A 232 -3.56 -14.70 -6.46
C TYR A 232 -4.50 -13.70 -7.13
N TYR A 233 -5.81 -13.96 -7.07
CA TYR A 233 -6.82 -13.03 -7.57
C TYR A 233 -6.87 -11.77 -6.71
N PHE A 234 -6.77 -11.92 -5.38
CA PHE A 234 -6.64 -10.81 -4.43
C PHE A 234 -5.44 -9.86 -4.67
N LEU A 235 -4.38 -10.31 -5.36
CA LEU A 235 -3.20 -9.50 -5.68
C LEU A 235 -3.12 -9.06 -7.14
N GLN A 236 -4.01 -9.57 -8.00
CA GLN A 236 -4.14 -9.14 -9.40
C GLN A 236 -5.20 -8.04 -9.56
N ASP A 237 -6.13 -7.95 -8.61
CA ASP A 237 -7.04 -6.82 -8.40
C ASP A 237 -6.31 -5.65 -7.70
#